data_AF-A0A4S1ZGR8-F1
#
_entry.id   AF-A0A4S1ZGR8-F1
#
_cell.length_a   1.000
_cell.length_b   1.000
_cell.length_c   1.000
_cell.angle_alpha   90.00
_cell.angle_beta   90.00
_cell.angle_gamma   90.00
#
_symmetry.space_group_name_H-M   'P 1'
#
loop_
_entity.id
_entity.type
_entity.pdbx_description
1 polymer ?
#
loop_
_entity_poly.entity_id
_entity_poly.type
_entity_poly.pdbx_seq_one_letter_code
_entity_poly.pdbx_strand_id
1 'polypeptide(L)'
;MTEQDIHWNKFIENVCGRDISTLSPAQKRAVLCFRYDSEMENGGHSAYLENHPETNPDELEDAILTVGCKEMADNYRKAITDGEEDDWEETDNAYYDFEPSLCDCLQEFVEKNKDIIFD
;
A
#
# COMPACT_ATOMS: atom_id res chain seq x y z
N MET A 1 -18.74 3.42 14.98
CA MET A 1 -18.15 2.44 14.08
C MET A 1 -19.13 2.25 12.94
N THR A 2 -18.75 2.68 11.74
CA THR A 2 -19.52 2.53 10.51
C THR A 2 -19.41 1.09 9.97
N GLU A 3 -20.21 0.71 8.97
CA GLU A 3 -20.01 -0.58 8.28
C GLU A 3 -18.64 -0.66 7.59
N GLN A 4 -18.17 0.47 7.04
CA GLN A 4 -16.84 0.58 6.45
C GLN A 4 -15.73 0.33 7.49
N ASP A 5 -15.86 0.89 8.71
CA ASP A 5 -14.91 0.63 9.80
C ASP A 5 -14.88 -0.86 10.18
N ILE A 6 -16.02 -1.55 10.13
CA ILE A 6 -16.10 -3.00 10.41
C ILE A 6 -15.37 -3.79 9.32
N HIS A 7 -15.60 -3.48 8.05
CA HIS A 7 -14.90 -4.14 6.94
C HIS A 7 -13.41 -3.85 6.97
N TRP A 8 -13.00 -2.62 7.29
CA TRP A 8 -11.60 -2.26 7.44
C TRP A 8 -10.90 -3.10 8.53
N ASN A 9 -11.50 -3.16 9.73
CA ASN A 9 -10.96 -4.00 10.81
C ASN A 9 -10.90 -5.47 10.40
N LYS A 10 -11.94 -5.99 9.73
CA LYS A 10 -11.96 -7.37 9.23
C LYS A 10 -10.83 -7.62 8.22
N PHE A 11 -10.54 -6.66 7.34
CA PHE A 11 -9.45 -6.75 6.37
C PHE A 11 -8.09 -6.85 7.07
N ILE A 12 -7.83 -5.98 8.05
CA ILE A 12 -6.59 -6.02 8.84
C ILE A 12 -6.44 -7.36 9.58
N GLU A 13 -7.48 -7.78 10.29
CA GLU A 13 -7.43 -8.97 11.16
C GLU A 13 -7.32 -10.28 10.37
N ASN A 14 -8.00 -10.39 9.22
CA ASN A 14 -8.18 -11.67 8.53
C ASN A 14 -7.45 -11.78 7.19
N VAL A 15 -7.01 -10.66 6.61
CA VAL A 15 -6.40 -10.65 5.27
C VAL A 15 -4.93 -10.23 5.31
N CYS A 16 -4.57 -9.14 5.99
CA CYS A 16 -3.21 -8.57 5.95
C CYS A 16 -2.10 -9.51 6.43
N GLY A 17 -2.41 -10.39 7.39
CA GLY A 17 -1.47 -11.37 7.94
C GLY A 17 -1.32 -12.67 7.12
N ARG A 18 -2.09 -12.85 6.05
CA ARG A 18 -2.03 -14.05 5.21
C ARG A 18 -0.77 -14.05 4.32
N ASP A 19 -0.34 -15.25 3.95
CA ASP A 19 0.72 -15.44 2.96
C ASP A 19 0.28 -14.89 1.59
N ILE A 20 1.08 -13.97 1.03
CA ILE A 20 0.82 -13.30 -0.25
C ILE A 20 0.58 -14.30 -1.39
N SER A 21 1.25 -15.46 -1.37
CA SER A 21 1.11 -16.48 -2.42
C SER A 21 -0.27 -17.16 -2.42
N THR A 22 -1.04 -17.01 -1.34
CA THR A 22 -2.38 -17.59 -1.16
C THR A 22 -3.50 -16.60 -1.45
N LEU A 23 -3.17 -15.35 -1.75
CA LEU A 23 -4.13 -14.27 -1.94
C LEU A 23 -4.63 -14.25 -3.39
N SER A 24 -5.91 -13.92 -3.55
CA SER A 24 -6.45 -13.53 -4.85
C SER A 24 -5.75 -12.26 -5.37
N PRO A 25 -5.80 -11.95 -6.68
CA PRO A 25 -5.17 -10.74 -7.20
C PRO A 25 -5.63 -9.44 -6.51
N ALA A 26 -6.91 -9.33 -6.15
CA ALA A 26 -7.43 -8.16 -5.45
C ALA A 26 -6.95 -8.10 -3.99
N GLN A 27 -6.96 -9.23 -3.28
CA GLN A 27 -6.42 -9.34 -1.92
C GLN A 27 -4.93 -9.00 -1.90
N LYS A 28 -4.15 -9.52 -2.86
CA LYS A 28 -2.71 -9.25 -2.96
C LYS A 28 -2.41 -7.77 -3.13
N ARG A 29 -3.11 -7.07 -4.03
CA ARG A 29 -2.93 -5.61 -4.23
C ARG A 29 -3.24 -4.84 -2.95
N ALA A 30 -4.37 -5.15 -2.30
CA ALA A 30 -4.76 -4.51 -1.06
C ALA A 30 -3.72 -4.73 0.06
N VAL A 31 -3.20 -5.94 0.21
CA VAL A 31 -2.19 -6.27 1.24
C VAL A 31 -0.83 -5.63 0.93
N LEU A 32 -0.43 -5.56 -0.34
CA LEU A 32 0.80 -4.84 -0.74
C LEU A 32 0.71 -3.35 -0.39
N CYS A 33 -0.40 -2.69 -0.75
CA CYS A 33 -0.63 -1.29 -0.38
C CYS A 33 -0.71 -1.09 1.13
N PHE A 34 -1.35 -2.01 1.87
CA PHE A 34 -1.41 -1.93 3.33
C PHE A 34 -0.02 -1.98 3.98
N ARG A 35 0.84 -2.90 3.54
CA ARG A 35 2.22 -3.02 4.05
C ARG A 35 3.03 -1.78 3.72
N TYR A 36 2.93 -1.31 2.47
CA TYR A 36 3.63 -0.10 2.04
C TYR A 36 3.21 1.11 2.86
N ASP A 37 1.91 1.38 2.98
CA ASP A 37 1.38 2.47 3.80
C ASP A 37 1.81 2.37 5.27
N SER A 38 1.77 1.16 5.84
CA SER A 38 2.21 0.93 7.22
C SER A 38 3.68 1.28 7.42
N GLU A 39 4.58 0.90 6.51
CA GLU A 39 6.01 1.22 6.65
C GLU A 39 6.31 2.69 6.36
N MET A 40 5.59 3.30 5.40
CA MET A 40 5.69 4.74 5.18
C MET A 40 5.42 5.49 6.48
N GLU A 41 4.34 5.17 7.19
CA GLU A 41 4.00 5.76 8.49
C GLU A 41 4.95 5.38 9.66
N ASN A 42 5.85 4.42 9.46
CA ASN A 42 6.78 3.92 10.49
C ASN A 42 8.27 4.10 10.16
N GLY A 43 8.58 4.84 9.09
CA GLY A 43 9.97 5.16 8.71
C GLY A 43 10.19 5.37 7.22
N GLY A 44 9.14 5.66 6.47
CA GLY A 44 9.24 6.05 5.06
C GLY A 44 9.71 4.92 4.15
N HIS A 45 10.25 5.30 2.99
CA HIS A 45 10.77 4.34 2.01
C HIS A 45 11.94 3.52 2.56
N SER A 46 12.75 4.11 3.44
CA SER A 46 13.88 3.42 4.09
C SER A 46 13.39 2.21 4.89
N ALA A 47 12.38 2.40 5.76
CA ALA A 47 11.77 1.29 6.51
C ALA A 47 11.14 0.25 5.59
N TYR A 48 10.44 0.68 4.54
CA TYR A 48 9.80 -0.25 3.61
C TYR A 48 10.81 -1.16 2.91
N LEU A 49 11.90 -0.58 2.38
CA LEU A 49 12.93 -1.34 1.65
C LEU A 49 13.72 -2.27 2.57
N GLU A 50 13.93 -1.89 3.84
CA GLU A 50 14.58 -2.75 4.84
C GLU A 50 13.69 -3.92 5.28
N ASN A 51 12.40 -3.68 5.50
CA ASN A 51 11.47 -4.67 6.04
C ASN A 51 10.85 -5.58 4.97
N HIS A 52 10.84 -5.15 3.71
CA HIS A 52 10.29 -5.90 2.58
C HIS A 52 11.24 -6.01 1.37
N PRO A 53 12.50 -6.45 1.55
CA PRO A 53 13.49 -6.53 0.47
C PRO A 53 13.11 -7.53 -0.62
N GLU A 54 12.18 -8.45 -0.34
CA GLU A 54 11.67 -9.43 -1.31
C GLU A 54 10.54 -8.91 -2.20
N THR A 55 10.03 -7.69 -1.94
CA THR A 55 8.95 -7.11 -2.74
C THR A 55 9.38 -6.99 -4.20
N ASN A 56 8.55 -7.48 -5.12
CA ASN A 56 8.72 -7.19 -6.54
C ASN A 56 8.25 -5.74 -6.79
N PRO A 57 9.14 -4.83 -7.24
CA PRO A 57 8.77 -3.43 -7.42
C PRO A 57 7.65 -3.21 -8.44
N ASP A 58 7.60 -4.03 -9.49
CA ASP A 58 6.57 -3.91 -10.52
C ASP A 58 5.19 -4.33 -10.00
N GLU A 59 5.14 -5.28 -9.07
CA GLU A 59 3.89 -5.69 -8.44
C GLU A 59 3.37 -4.65 -7.45
N LEU A 60 4.26 -4.00 -6.70
CA LEU A 60 3.84 -2.92 -5.80
C LEU A 60 3.41 -1.68 -6.58
N GLU A 61 4.14 -1.28 -7.63
CA GLU A 61 3.72 -0.16 -8.47
C GLU A 61 2.33 -0.42 -9.08
N ASP A 62 2.09 -1.60 -9.64
CA ASP A 62 0.78 -1.99 -10.20
C ASP A 62 -0.32 -2.01 -9.12
N ALA A 63 0.01 -2.42 -7.90
CA ALA A 63 -0.92 -2.35 -6.77
C ALA A 63 -1.27 -0.90 -6.40
N ILE A 64 -0.27 -0.03 -6.21
CA ILE A 64 -0.46 1.39 -5.89
C ILE A 64 -1.25 2.10 -7.01
N LEU A 65 -0.92 1.83 -8.27
CA LEU A 65 -1.64 2.38 -9.42
C LEU A 65 -3.12 1.96 -9.45
N THR A 66 -3.41 0.74 -9.00
CA THR A 66 -4.78 0.18 -8.98
C THR A 66 -5.59 0.71 -7.81
N VAL A 67 -4.98 0.79 -6.63
CA VAL A 67 -5.65 1.14 -5.37
C VAL A 67 -5.70 2.66 -5.20
N GLY A 68 -4.57 3.32 -5.33
CA GLY A 68 -4.41 4.77 -5.23
C GLY A 68 -4.49 5.44 -6.59
N CYS A 69 -3.41 6.14 -6.97
CA CYS A 69 -3.34 6.88 -8.23
C CYS A 69 -1.97 6.76 -8.90
N LYS A 70 -1.88 7.30 -10.13
CA LYS A 70 -0.64 7.31 -10.90
C LYS A 70 0.48 8.08 -10.20
N GLU A 71 0.16 9.21 -9.56
CA GLU A 71 1.16 10.07 -8.91
C GLU A 71 1.82 9.36 -7.73
N MET A 72 1.05 8.60 -6.93
CA MET A 72 1.59 7.75 -5.87
C MET A 72 2.50 6.64 -6.43
N ALA A 73 2.08 5.99 -7.52
CA ALA A 73 2.87 4.94 -8.16
C ALA A 73 4.18 5.48 -8.75
N ASP A 74 4.12 6.64 -9.40
CA ASP A 74 5.29 7.34 -9.92
C ASP A 74 6.23 7.77 -8.77
N ASN A 75 5.70 8.22 -7.63
CA ASN A 75 6.49 8.58 -6.45
C ASN A 75 7.25 7.38 -5.88
N TYR A 76 6.57 6.25 -5.69
CA TYR A 76 7.21 4.99 -5.29
C TYR A 76 8.31 4.58 -6.29
N ARG A 77 8.02 4.69 -7.61
CA ARG A 77 8.99 4.34 -8.65
C ARG A 77 10.22 5.25 -8.62
N LYS A 78 10.03 6.55 -8.35
CA LYS A 78 11.13 7.50 -8.13
C LYS A 78 11.96 7.11 -6.91
N ALA A 79 11.31 6.79 -5.79
CA ALA A 79 11.97 6.43 -4.55
C ALA A 79 12.92 5.23 -4.72
N ILE A 80 12.51 4.19 -5.45
CA ILE A 80 13.37 3.01 -5.67
C ILE A 80 14.46 3.22 -6.74
N THR A 81 14.35 4.25 -7.56
CA THR A 81 15.31 4.50 -8.65
C THR A 81 16.42 5.44 -8.18
N ASP A 82 16.02 6.58 -7.58
CA ASP A 82 16.92 7.69 -7.27
C ASP A 82 16.78 8.18 -5.82
N GLY A 83 15.87 7.62 -5.01
CA GLY A 83 15.57 8.15 -3.67
C GLY A 83 16.71 7.99 -2.67
N GLU A 84 17.65 7.06 -2.87
CA GLU A 84 18.85 6.99 -2.01
C GLU A 84 19.72 8.25 -2.08
N GLU A 85 19.63 9.05 -3.16
CA GLU A 85 20.46 10.25 -3.34
C GLU A 85 20.18 11.35 -2.30
N ASP A 86 18.96 11.41 -1.79
CA ASP A 86 18.49 12.37 -0.79
C ASP A 86 17.92 11.71 0.48
N ASP A 87 18.31 10.45 0.74
CA ASP A 87 17.77 9.65 1.86
C ASP A 87 16.24 9.59 1.87
N TRP A 88 15.66 9.53 0.66
CA TRP A 88 14.23 9.50 0.34
C TRP A 88 13.42 10.71 0.80
N GLU A 89 14.07 11.77 1.29
CA GLU A 89 13.41 12.93 1.88
C GLU A 89 12.35 13.54 0.95
N GLU A 90 12.65 13.74 -0.34
CA GLU A 90 11.68 14.29 -1.29
C GLU A 90 10.48 13.36 -1.48
N THR A 91 10.72 12.05 -1.68
CA THR A 91 9.66 11.09 -1.96
C THR A 91 8.83 10.72 -0.73
N ASP A 92 9.41 10.77 0.46
CA ASP A 92 8.68 10.64 1.73
C ASP A 92 7.77 11.85 1.95
N ASN A 93 8.29 13.07 1.80
CA ASN A 93 7.49 14.29 1.92
C ASN A 93 6.32 14.29 0.91
N ALA A 94 6.59 13.94 -0.35
CA ALA A 94 5.56 13.84 -1.37
C ALA A 94 4.50 12.79 -1.04
N TYR A 95 4.89 11.67 -0.41
CA TYR A 95 3.95 10.63 0.03
C TYR A 95 2.93 11.19 1.04
N TYR A 96 3.39 11.92 2.05
CA TYR A 96 2.52 12.49 3.08
C TYR A 96 1.64 13.64 2.59
N ASP A 97 2.00 14.27 1.47
CA ASP A 97 1.23 15.36 0.85
C ASP A 97 0.08 14.85 -0.04
N PHE A 98 -0.04 13.54 -0.29
CA PHE A 98 -1.12 13.01 -1.12
C PHE A 98 -2.50 13.12 -0.46
N GLU A 99 -3.44 13.74 -1.17
CA GLU A 99 -4.86 13.76 -0.82
C GLU A 99 -5.74 13.30 -2.01
N PRO A 100 -6.59 12.27 -1.84
CA PRO A 100 -6.68 11.38 -0.68
C PRO A 100 -5.37 10.60 -0.43
N SER A 101 -5.15 10.17 0.82
CA SER A 101 -3.98 9.33 1.14
C SER A 101 -4.10 7.94 0.51
N LEU A 102 -3.00 7.17 0.50
CA LEU A 102 -3.07 5.77 0.06
C LEU A 102 -3.98 4.94 0.98
N CYS A 103 -3.95 5.20 2.28
CA CYS A 103 -4.84 4.55 3.25
C CYS A 103 -6.33 4.83 2.96
N ASP A 104 -6.69 6.07 2.64
CA ASP A 104 -8.07 6.43 2.25
C ASP A 104 -8.50 5.68 0.99
N CYS A 105 -7.63 5.69 -0.04
CA CYS A 105 -7.87 4.96 -1.28
C CYS A 105 -8.02 3.45 -1.05
N LEU A 106 -7.20 2.88 -0.18
CA LEU A 106 -7.23 1.47 0.19
C LEU A 106 -8.51 1.09 0.94
N GLN A 107 -8.96 1.92 1.87
CA GLN A 107 -10.24 1.71 2.56
C GLN A 107 -11.40 1.70 1.57
N GLU A 108 -11.43 2.64 0.61
CA GLU A 108 -12.43 2.63 -0.46
C GLU A 108 -12.32 1.39 -1.35
N PHE A 109 -11.10 0.98 -1.71
CA PHE A 109 -10.86 -0.19 -2.54
C PHE A 109 -11.38 -1.46 -1.87
N VAL A 110 -11.09 -1.64 -0.57
CA VAL A 110 -11.59 -2.77 0.23
C VAL A 110 -13.12 -2.77 0.24
N GLU A 111 -13.76 -1.62 0.48
CA GLU A 111 -15.21 -1.51 0.52
C GLU A 111 -15.88 -1.81 -0.84
N LYS A 112 -15.30 -1.30 -1.93
CA LYS A 112 -15.78 -1.53 -3.30
C LYS A 112 -15.61 -2.99 -3.74
N ASN A 113 -14.62 -3.70 -3.20
CA ASN A 113 -14.29 -5.09 -3.56
C ASN A 113 -14.58 -6.09 -2.44
N LYS A 114 -15.40 -5.74 -1.44
CA LYS A 114 -15.59 -6.53 -0.21
C LYS A 114 -15.97 -7.99 -0.45
N ASP A 115 -16.77 -8.27 -1.46
CA ASP A 115 -17.21 -9.63 -1.80
C ASP A 115 -16.05 -10.50 -2.30
N ILE A 116 -15.00 -9.90 -2.87
CA ILE A 116 -13.79 -10.59 -3.35
C ILE A 116 -12.71 -10.59 -2.25
N ILE A 117 -12.62 -9.51 -1.48
CA ILE A 117 -11.64 -9.38 -0.39
C ILE A 117 -11.94 -10.37 0.73
N PHE A 118 -13.21 -10.65 1.02
CA PHE A 118 -13.64 -11.51 2.12
C PHE A 118 -14.16 -12.90 1.72
N ASP A 119 -14.01 -13.29 0.46
CA ASP A 119 -14.15 -14.68 -0.01
C ASP A 119 -12.92 -15.51 0.41
#